data_AF-A0A1I0KDJ1-F1
#
_entry.id   AF-A0A1I0KDJ1-F1
#
_cell.length_a   1.000
_cell.length_b   1.000
_cell.length_c   1.000
_cell.angle_alpha   90.00
_cell.angle_beta   90.00
_cell.angle_gamma   90.00
#
_symmetry.space_group_name_H-M   'P 1'
#
loop_
_entity.id
_entity.type
_entity.pdbx_description
1 polymer ?
#
loop_
_entity_poly.entity_id
_entity_poly.type
_entity_poly.pdbx_seq_one_letter_code
_entity_poly.pdbx_strand_id
1 'polypeptide(L)'
;MKKWVCTVCGYVYEGEQAPEKCPQCGVPASKFKLQDSEGMAWACEHEVGVAQGSPEDIMMDLRANFEGECSEVGMYLAMSRVAHREGYPEIGMYWEKAAFEEAEHAAKFAELLGEVVTSSTKKNLEMRVAAENGATAGKFDLA
;
A
#
# COMPACT_ATOMS: atom_id res chain seq x y z
N MET A 1 -0.53 -33.95 -12.38
CA MET A 1 0.55 -33.19 -13.04
C MET A 1 1.29 -32.37 -12.00
N LYS A 2 2.62 -32.40 -12.01
CA LYS A 2 3.47 -31.60 -11.13
C LYS A 2 3.69 -30.21 -11.73
N LYS A 3 3.81 -29.20 -10.87
CA LYS A 3 4.14 -27.82 -11.25
C LYS A 3 5.58 -27.52 -10.92
N TRP A 4 6.35 -27.08 -11.90
CA TRP A 4 7.74 -26.68 -11.75
C TRP A 4 7.85 -25.18 -11.98
N VAL A 5 8.39 -24.44 -11.02
CA VAL A 5 8.55 -22.99 -11.12
C VAL A 5 10.02 -22.64 -11.28
N CYS A 6 10.33 -21.88 -12.32
CA CYS A 6 11.66 -21.31 -12.52
C CYS A 6 11.95 -20.29 -11.42
N THR A 7 12.99 -20.51 -10.62
CA THR A 7 13.38 -19.63 -9.50
C THR A 7 14.04 -18.33 -9.94
N VAL A 8 14.21 -18.12 -11.25
CA VAL A 8 14.84 -16.91 -11.81
C VAL A 8 13.80 -15.96 -12.40
N CYS A 9 12.81 -16.48 -13.11
CA CYS A 9 11.81 -15.64 -13.80
C CYS A 9 10.35 -15.96 -13.43
N GLY A 10 10.09 -16.96 -12.60
CA GLY A 10 8.74 -17.35 -12.19
C GLY A 10 7.94 -18.14 -13.22
N TYR A 11 8.53 -18.54 -14.36
CA TYR A 11 7.85 -19.37 -15.35
C TYR A 11 7.37 -20.70 -14.73
N VAL A 12 6.09 -21.01 -14.91
CA VAL A 12 5.45 -22.23 -14.40
C VAL A 12 5.32 -23.24 -15.54
N TYR A 13 5.89 -24.42 -15.35
CA TYR A 13 5.79 -25.56 -16.26
C TYR A 13 4.96 -26.68 -15.62
N GLU A 14 3.99 -27.23 -16.36
CA GLU A 14 3.19 -28.38 -15.94
C GLU A 14 3.65 -29.65 -16.66
N GLY A 15 4.15 -30.63 -15.90
CA GLY A 15 4.66 -31.88 -16.46
C GLY A 15 5.32 -32.76 -15.40
N GLU A 16 5.67 -33.99 -15.75
CA GLU A 16 6.25 -34.95 -14.79
C GLU A 16 7.66 -34.54 -14.30
N GLN A 17 8.43 -33.84 -15.13
CA GLN A 17 9.80 -33.38 -14.83
C GLN A 17 10.02 -31.94 -15.33
N ALA A 18 10.94 -31.20 -14.72
CA ALA A 18 11.31 -29.86 -15.18
C ALA A 18 11.88 -29.89 -16.62
N PRO A 19 11.62 -28.87 -17.46
CA PRO A 19 12.17 -28.80 -18.81
C PRO A 19 13.69 -28.58 -18.77
N GLU A 20 14.42 -29.11 -19.75
CA GLU A 20 15.90 -28.99 -19.83
C GLU A 20 16.38 -27.54 -19.77
N LYS A 21 15.64 -26.64 -20.42
CA LYS A 21 15.85 -25.19 -20.38
C LYS A 21 14.52 -24.49 -20.18
N CYS A 22 14.53 -23.43 -19.38
CA CYS A 22 13.38 -22.56 -19.22
C CYS A 22 13.05 -21.89 -20.57
N PRO A 23 11.83 -22.05 -21.11
CA PRO A 23 11.42 -21.40 -22.37
C PRO A 23 11.43 -19.87 -22.31
N GLN A 24 11.31 -19.30 -21.10
CA GLN A 24 11.20 -17.86 -20.90
C GLN A 24 12.56 -17.16 -20.75
N CYS A 25 13.50 -17.73 -19.98
CA CYS A 25 14.77 -17.08 -19.67
C CYS A 25 16.02 -17.93 -19.99
N GLY A 26 15.85 -19.14 -20.49
CA GLY A 26 16.95 -19.99 -20.96
C GLY A 26 17.81 -20.66 -19.89
N VAL A 27 17.54 -20.42 -18.60
CA VAL A 27 18.28 -21.07 -17.50
C VAL A 27 18.04 -22.59 -17.49
N PRO A 28 19.02 -23.40 -17.05
CA PRO A 28 18.90 -24.85 -17.05
C PRO A 28 17.84 -25.36 -16.06
N ALA A 29 17.41 -26.61 -16.25
CA ALA A 29 16.46 -27.33 -15.39
C ALA A 29 16.79 -27.26 -13.87
N SER A 30 18.07 -27.12 -13.51
CA SER A 30 18.51 -26.98 -12.11
C SER A 30 17.99 -25.73 -11.39
N LYS A 31 17.45 -24.76 -12.14
CA LYS A 31 16.78 -23.56 -11.62
C LYS A 31 15.27 -23.72 -11.50
N PHE A 32 14.71 -24.92 -11.67
CA PHE A 32 13.31 -25.18 -11.36
C PHE A 32 13.16 -25.80 -9.97
N LYS A 33 12.15 -25.35 -9.25
CA LYS A 33 11.68 -25.99 -8.00
C LYS A 33 10.30 -26.57 -8.23
N LEU A 34 10.06 -27.76 -7.66
CA LEU A 34 8.73 -28.32 -7.58
C LEU A 34 7.88 -27.43 -6.65
N GLN A 35 6.72 -27.03 -7.12
CA GLN A 35 5.74 -26.32 -6.30
C GLN A 35 4.86 -27.36 -5.62
N ASP A 36 5.10 -27.58 -4.33
CA ASP A 36 4.26 -28.46 -3.52
C ASP A 36 2.84 -27.87 -3.41
N SER A 37 1.84 -28.76 -3.37
CA SER A 37 0.42 -28.42 -3.35
C SER A 37 -0.08 -27.96 -1.97
N GLU A 38 0.77 -27.93 -0.94
CA GLU A 38 0.42 -27.57 0.43
C GLU A 38 0.54 -26.05 0.64
N GLY A 39 -0.41 -25.32 0.09
CA GLY A 39 -0.55 -23.87 0.31
C GLY A 39 0.47 -23.00 -0.43
N MET A 40 0.12 -21.73 -0.64
CA MET A 40 1.08 -20.74 -1.10
C MET A 40 1.77 -20.16 0.14
N ALA A 41 3.09 -20.31 0.21
CA ALA A 41 3.90 -19.63 1.21
C ALA A 41 4.65 -18.47 0.55
N TRP A 42 4.51 -17.28 1.11
CA TRP A 42 5.24 -16.10 0.67
C TRP A 42 6.50 -15.92 1.52
N ALA A 43 7.60 -15.45 0.92
CA ALA A 43 8.85 -15.22 1.65
C ALA A 43 8.74 -14.04 2.63
N CYS A 44 7.84 -13.09 2.32
CA CYS A 44 7.51 -11.94 3.14
C CYS A 44 6.09 -11.51 2.73
N GLU A 45 5.26 -11.18 3.70
CA GLU A 45 3.94 -10.60 3.48
C GLU A 45 3.94 -9.18 4.03
N HIS A 46 3.16 -8.30 3.41
CA HIS A 46 2.93 -6.99 3.99
C HIS A 46 1.97 -7.15 5.17
N GLU A 47 2.43 -6.76 6.36
CA GLU A 47 1.66 -6.81 7.59
C GLU A 47 1.25 -5.40 8.01
N VAL A 48 -0.02 -5.23 8.33
CA VAL A 48 -0.56 -3.99 8.88
C VAL A 48 -0.39 -4.01 10.40
N GLY A 49 0.10 -2.92 10.97
CA GLY A 49 0.29 -2.76 12.42
C GLY A 49 1.62 -3.29 12.94
N VAL A 50 2.65 -3.42 12.10
CA VAL A 50 3.97 -3.92 12.52
C VAL A 50 4.65 -3.08 13.60
N ALA A 51 4.26 -1.82 13.77
CA ALA A 51 4.78 -0.97 14.84
C ALA A 51 4.10 -1.23 16.20
N GLN A 52 2.99 -1.97 16.25
CA GLN A 52 2.26 -2.21 17.50
C GLN A 52 3.13 -2.96 18.51
N GLY A 53 3.22 -2.41 19.73
CA GLY A 53 4.12 -2.92 20.77
C GLY A 53 5.53 -2.31 20.76
N SER A 54 5.81 -1.39 19.83
CA SER A 54 7.00 -0.53 19.89
C SER A 54 6.95 0.41 21.11
N PRO A 55 8.12 0.93 21.55
CA PRO A 55 8.20 2.00 22.54
C PRO A 55 7.26 3.17 22.24
N GLU A 56 6.68 3.78 23.28
CA GLU A 56 5.66 4.82 23.13
C GLU A 56 6.20 6.08 22.43
N ASP A 57 7.47 6.43 22.64
CA ASP A 57 8.12 7.52 21.93
C ASP A 57 8.12 7.29 20.41
N ILE A 58 8.42 6.07 19.96
CA ILE A 58 8.34 5.69 18.54
C ILE A 58 6.89 5.76 18.04
N MET A 59 5.93 5.27 18.82
CA MET A 59 4.50 5.32 18.44
C MET A 59 4.01 6.77 18.31
N MET A 60 4.42 7.65 19.23
CA MET A 60 4.11 9.08 19.17
C MET A 60 4.69 9.73 17.92
N ASP A 61 5.96 9.44 17.59
CA ASP A 61 6.60 9.98 16.39
C ASP A 61 5.89 9.49 15.11
N LEU A 62 5.52 8.21 15.03
CA LEU A 62 4.79 7.67 13.88
C LEU A 62 3.43 8.33 13.69
N ARG A 63 2.68 8.58 14.78
CA ARG A 63 1.40 9.30 14.74
C ARG A 63 1.59 10.75 14.31
N ALA A 64 2.61 11.43 14.85
CA ALA A 64 2.91 12.80 14.49
C ALA A 64 3.28 12.95 13.01
N ASN A 65 4.06 12.00 12.46
CA ASN A 65 4.34 11.95 11.03
C ASN A 65 3.05 11.71 10.22
N PHE A 66 2.22 10.73 10.60
CA PHE A 66 0.94 10.49 9.92
C PHE A 66 0.06 11.76 9.84
N GLU A 67 -0.07 12.49 10.95
CA GLU A 67 -0.85 13.73 11.01
C GLU A 67 -0.21 14.88 10.20
N GLY A 68 1.13 14.98 10.23
CA GLY A 68 1.89 15.94 9.44
C GLY A 68 1.69 15.74 7.94
N GLU A 69 1.94 14.53 7.45
CA GLU A 69 1.76 14.15 6.04
C GLU A 69 0.31 14.39 5.58
N CYS A 70 -0.69 14.00 6.39
CA CYS A 70 -2.10 14.27 6.10
C CYS A 70 -2.41 15.77 5.98
N SER A 71 -1.75 16.60 6.77
CA SER A 71 -1.89 18.05 6.71
C SER A 71 -1.27 18.63 5.43
N GLU A 72 -0.10 18.12 5.03
CA GLU A 72 0.59 18.53 3.80
C GLU A 72 -0.22 18.22 2.54
N VAL A 73 -0.94 17.08 2.48
CA VAL A 73 -1.89 16.79 1.40
C VAL A 73 -2.88 17.95 1.20
N GLY A 74 -3.51 18.40 2.28
CA GLY A 74 -4.45 19.52 2.23
C GLY A 74 -3.80 20.84 1.82
N MET A 75 -2.58 21.09 2.32
CA MET A 75 -1.80 22.28 1.99
C MET A 75 -1.44 22.32 0.51
N TYR A 76 -0.89 21.24 -0.05
CA TYR A 76 -0.50 21.19 -1.47
C TYR A 76 -1.71 21.26 -2.40
N LEU A 77 -2.84 20.65 -2.06
CA LEU A 77 -4.08 20.85 -2.82
C LEU A 77 -4.56 22.31 -2.78
N ALA A 78 -4.41 23.00 -1.65
CA ALA A 78 -4.73 24.43 -1.57
C ALA A 78 -3.77 25.28 -2.42
N MET A 79 -2.46 24.97 -2.40
CA MET A 79 -1.45 25.63 -3.24
C MET A 79 -1.72 25.41 -4.73
N SER A 80 -2.08 24.19 -5.14
CA SER A 80 -2.51 23.90 -6.51
C SER A 80 -3.62 24.85 -6.96
N ARG A 81 -4.66 25.00 -6.14
CA ARG A 81 -5.79 25.88 -6.45
C ARG A 81 -5.40 27.35 -6.56
N VAL A 82 -4.41 27.81 -5.79
CA VAL A 82 -3.87 29.17 -5.92
C VAL A 82 -3.12 29.30 -7.24
N ALA A 83 -2.23 28.37 -7.57
CA ALA A 83 -1.48 28.37 -8.83
C ALA A 83 -2.40 28.42 -10.06
N HIS A 84 -3.49 27.63 -10.05
CA HIS A 84 -4.49 27.68 -11.12
C HIS A 84 -5.20 29.05 -11.23
N ARG A 85 -5.53 29.70 -10.11
CA ARG A 85 -6.16 31.04 -10.10
C ARG A 85 -5.24 32.14 -10.61
N GLU A 86 -3.94 31.98 -10.39
CA GLU A 86 -2.91 32.88 -10.90
C GLU A 86 -2.56 32.62 -12.38
N GLY A 87 -3.08 31.54 -12.96
CA GLY A 87 -2.86 31.19 -14.36
C GLY A 87 -1.62 30.33 -14.62
N TYR A 88 -1.13 29.60 -13.60
CA TYR A 88 0.01 28.67 -13.69
C TYR A 88 -0.44 27.20 -13.64
N PRO A 89 -0.99 26.63 -14.73
CA PRO A 89 -1.56 25.29 -14.71
C PRO A 89 -0.53 24.18 -14.48
N GLU A 90 0.70 24.30 -14.99
CA GLU A 90 1.75 23.29 -14.79
C GLU A 90 2.21 23.24 -13.32
N ILE A 91 2.26 24.39 -12.66
CA ILE A 91 2.58 24.48 -11.22
C ILE A 91 1.43 23.88 -10.40
N GLY A 92 0.17 24.15 -10.78
CA GLY A 92 -0.99 23.54 -10.16
C GLY A 92 -0.96 22.01 -10.23
N MET A 93 -0.70 21.45 -11.42
CA MET A 93 -0.55 20.01 -11.62
C MET A 93 0.61 19.41 -10.83
N TYR A 94 1.73 20.14 -10.69
CA TYR A 94 2.84 19.70 -9.84
C TYR A 94 2.41 19.58 -8.38
N TRP A 95 1.70 20.57 -7.83
CA TRP A 95 1.22 20.53 -6.45
C TRP A 95 0.21 19.40 -6.21
N GLU A 96 -0.64 19.09 -7.18
CA GLU A 96 -1.52 17.91 -7.09
C GLU A 96 -0.73 16.60 -7.03
N LYS A 97 0.36 16.51 -7.81
CA LYS A 97 1.24 15.35 -7.77
C LYS A 97 1.97 15.23 -6.43
N ALA A 98 2.49 16.33 -5.91
CA ALA A 98 3.12 16.39 -4.58
C ALA A 98 2.13 15.98 -3.48
N ALA A 99 0.89 16.45 -3.53
CA ALA A 99 -0.16 16.03 -2.60
C ALA A 99 -0.40 14.51 -2.62
N PHE A 100 -0.30 13.87 -3.79
CA PHE A 100 -0.42 12.41 -3.88
C PHE A 100 0.81 11.67 -3.34
N GLU A 101 1.98 12.29 -3.39
CA GLU A 101 3.21 11.75 -2.78
C GLU A 101 3.11 11.79 -1.25
N GLU A 102 2.66 12.90 -0.64
CA GLU A 102 2.45 12.93 0.82
C GLU A 102 1.29 12.03 1.27
N ALA A 103 0.27 11.85 0.43
CA ALA A 103 -0.78 10.87 0.71
C ALA A 103 -0.21 9.43 0.75
N GLU A 104 0.82 9.14 -0.03
CA GLU A 104 1.52 7.85 0.00
C GLU A 104 2.37 7.69 1.26
N HIS A 105 3.07 8.75 1.70
CA HIS A 105 3.79 8.78 2.97
C HIS A 105 2.83 8.56 4.16
N ALA A 106 1.73 9.30 4.20
CA ALA A 106 0.68 9.12 5.21
C ALA A 106 0.13 7.69 5.22
N ALA A 107 -0.12 7.09 4.04
CA ALA A 107 -0.62 5.72 3.94
C ALA A 107 0.37 4.71 4.55
N LYS A 108 1.68 4.87 4.31
CA LYS A 108 2.72 4.01 4.93
C LYS A 108 2.72 4.13 6.45
N PHE A 109 2.64 5.34 7.00
CA PHE A 109 2.57 5.51 8.46
C PHE A 109 1.29 4.89 9.04
N ALA A 110 0.16 5.04 8.37
CA ALA A 110 -1.10 4.40 8.76
C ALA A 110 -0.99 2.86 8.77
N GLU A 111 -0.35 2.27 7.76
CA GLU A 111 -0.07 0.83 7.68
C GLU A 111 0.85 0.36 8.80
N LEU A 112 1.93 1.10 9.10
CA LEU A 112 2.84 0.78 10.21
C LEU A 112 2.12 0.78 11.56
N LEU A 113 1.31 1.82 11.81
CA LEU A 113 0.54 1.97 13.05
C LEU A 113 -0.56 0.91 13.18
N GLY A 114 -1.30 0.64 12.10
CA GLY A 114 -2.47 -0.24 12.12
C GLY A 114 -3.62 0.26 13.00
N GLU A 115 -3.64 1.55 13.33
CA GLU A 115 -4.64 2.17 14.22
C GLU A 115 -5.89 2.64 13.45
N VAL A 116 -5.71 3.08 12.21
CA VAL A 116 -6.78 3.61 11.35
C VAL A 116 -7.11 2.69 10.16
N VAL A 117 -6.37 1.60 10.01
CA VAL A 117 -6.51 0.61 8.93
C VAL A 117 -6.22 -0.78 9.47
N THR A 118 -6.89 -1.79 8.90
CA THR A 118 -6.70 -3.21 9.21
C THR A 118 -6.29 -3.98 7.96
N SER A 119 -5.84 -5.22 8.14
CA SER A 119 -5.53 -6.15 7.04
C SER A 119 -6.78 -6.70 6.31
N SER A 120 -8.00 -6.27 6.66
CA SER A 120 -9.24 -6.72 6.03
C SER A 120 -9.97 -5.60 5.31
N THR A 121 -10.10 -5.72 3.98
CA THR A 121 -10.88 -4.77 3.17
C THR A 121 -12.32 -4.62 3.67
N LYS A 122 -12.97 -5.74 4.03
CA LYS A 122 -14.34 -5.72 4.57
C LYS A 122 -14.41 -4.89 5.85
N LYS A 123 -13.46 -5.12 6.78
CA LYS A 123 -13.44 -4.40 8.06
C LYS A 123 -13.17 -2.91 7.86
N ASN A 124 -12.25 -2.55 6.97
CA ASN A 124 -11.95 -1.16 6.64
C ASN A 124 -13.17 -0.43 6.07
N LEU A 125 -13.94 -1.09 5.20
CA LEU A 125 -15.19 -0.54 4.67
C LEU A 125 -16.23 -0.30 5.78
N GLU A 126 -16.44 -1.28 6.65
CA GLU A 126 -17.37 -1.15 7.79
C GLU A 126 -16.97 0.02 8.71
N MET A 127 -15.67 0.14 9.02
CA MET A 127 -15.13 1.25 9.83
C MET A 127 -15.39 2.61 9.17
N ARG A 128 -15.14 2.75 7.85
CA ARG A 128 -15.33 4.02 7.15
C ARG A 128 -16.81 4.40 7.05
N VAL A 129 -17.70 3.44 6.80
CA VAL A 129 -19.15 3.68 6.77
C VAL A 129 -19.64 4.17 8.14
N ALA A 130 -19.24 3.50 9.23
CA ALA A 130 -19.61 3.91 10.58
C ALA A 130 -19.08 5.32 10.91
N ALA A 131 -17.83 5.61 10.56
CA ALA A 131 -17.23 6.92 10.79
C ALA A 131 -17.88 8.05 9.99
N GLU A 132 -18.19 7.85 8.70
CA GLU A 132 -18.90 8.86 7.90
C GLU A 132 -20.34 9.09 8.36
N ASN A 133 -21.03 8.03 8.81
CA ASN A 133 -22.39 8.18 9.34
C ASN A 133 -22.41 9.11 10.57
N GLY A 134 -21.45 8.99 11.47
CA GLY A 134 -21.32 9.91 12.62
C GLY A 134 -20.83 11.32 12.20
N ALA A 135 -19.82 11.40 11.34
CA ALA A 135 -19.21 12.68 10.98
C ALA A 135 -20.13 13.59 10.16
N THR A 136 -20.97 13.01 9.29
CA THR A 136 -21.92 13.79 8.46
C THR A 136 -22.97 14.53 9.30
N ALA A 137 -23.40 13.97 10.44
CA ALA A 137 -24.28 14.67 11.36
C ALA A 137 -23.62 15.92 11.96
N GLY A 138 -22.41 15.78 12.50
CA GLY A 138 -21.68 16.92 13.06
C GLY A 138 -21.32 17.98 12.01
N LYS A 139 -21.00 17.58 10.78
CA LYS A 139 -20.77 18.52 9.66
C LYS A 139 -22.03 19.30 9.30
N PHE A 140 -23.20 18.66 9.36
CA PHE A 140 -24.48 19.33 9.11
C PHE A 140 -24.78 20.35 10.22
N ASP A 141 -24.53 20.02 11.48
CA ASP A 141 -24.75 20.96 12.61
C ASP A 141 -23.87 22.22 12.54
N LEU A 142 -22.75 22.16 11.79
CA LEU A 142 -21.82 23.28 11.59
C LEU A 142 -22.17 24.16 10.37
N ALA A 143 -23.06 23.73 9.49
CA ALA A 143 -23.41 24.40 8.23
C ALA A 143 -24.63 25.33 8.37
#